data_AF-A0A0F8XUH3-F1
#
_entry.id   AF-A0A0F8XUH3-F1
#
_cell.length_a   1.000
_cell.length_b   1.000
_cell.length_c   1.000
_cell.angle_alpha   90.00
_cell.angle_beta   90.00
_cell.angle_gamma   90.00
#
_symmetry.space_group_name_H-M   'P 1'
#
loop_
_entity.id
_entity.type
_entity.pdbx_description
1 polymer ?
#
loop_
_entity_poly.entity_id
_entity_poly.type
_entity_poly.pdbx_seq_one_letter_code
_entity_poly.pdbx_strand_id
1 'polypeptide(L)'
;MTSISESDSLDNSNSRRNRYDFKLLLKIIDTLGQFENNYNKKFNFSKMAQCLRIPNSEIDEIIDLLLNFQNLFESVFNNHRIKKSRLNNQIYLTVDEKDEEIVAINDIEPKKISISSEHLKLFNDIIYVFKFVNRGKGFDISDGKTELLDNLKELKNTHPYLFEGNGITYPTKLGIELGDLIISYNKSNRHIKNLTIGNYTFMVEEDG
;
A
#
# COMPACT_ATOMS: atom_id res chain seq x y z
N MET A 1 16.04 34.74 54.73
CA MET A 1 15.56 33.37 54.49
C MET A 1 14.79 33.39 53.18
N THR A 2 15.45 32.97 52.11
CA THR A 2 14.90 33.01 50.75
C THR A 2 14.27 31.66 50.49
N SER A 3 12.94 31.59 50.53
CA SER A 3 12.16 30.43 50.13
C SER A 3 12.30 30.25 48.63
N ILE A 4 13.22 29.36 48.22
CA ILE A 4 13.35 28.90 46.84
C ILE A 4 12.23 27.89 46.59
N SER A 5 11.46 28.19 45.55
CA SER A 5 10.28 27.51 45.04
C SER A 5 10.54 26.03 44.69
N GLU A 6 9.99 25.11 45.49
CA GLU A 6 9.88 23.69 45.14
C GLU A 6 8.97 23.44 43.91
N SER A 7 8.14 24.41 43.54
CA SER A 7 7.18 24.33 42.43
C SER A 7 7.82 24.35 41.03
N ASP A 8 8.99 24.95 40.85
CA ASP A 8 9.59 25.14 39.53
C ASP A 8 10.37 23.89 39.03
N SER A 9 10.59 22.92 39.91
CA SER A 9 11.36 21.69 39.63
C SER A 9 10.49 20.53 39.12
N LEU A 10 9.23 20.46 39.55
CA LEU A 10 8.26 19.44 39.14
C LEU A 10 7.74 19.66 37.71
N ASP A 11 7.56 20.92 37.31
CA ASP A 11 7.00 21.26 35.99
C ASP A 11 8.02 21.01 34.85
N ASN A 12 9.30 21.20 35.14
CA ASN A 12 10.39 21.04 34.17
C ASN A 12 10.78 19.57 33.95
N SER A 13 10.64 18.71 34.96
CA SER A 13 10.92 17.27 34.86
C SER A 13 9.82 16.53 34.07
N ASN A 14 8.55 16.90 34.28
CA ASN A 14 7.42 16.38 33.50
C ASN A 14 7.47 16.82 32.03
N SER A 15 7.83 18.08 31.74
CA SER A 15 8.01 18.56 30.36
C SER A 15 9.12 17.82 29.60
N ARG A 16 10.20 17.43 30.30
CA ARG A 16 11.33 16.68 29.71
C ARG A 16 10.98 15.21 29.49
N ARG A 17 10.27 14.58 30.43
CA ARG A 17 9.79 13.20 30.32
C ARG A 17 8.81 13.05 29.15
N ASN A 18 7.84 13.95 29.04
CA ASN A 18 6.87 13.96 27.93
C ASN A 18 7.54 14.12 26.55
N ARG A 19 8.62 14.91 26.46
CA ARG A 19 9.41 15.04 25.21
C ARG A 19 10.22 13.79 24.88
N TYR A 20 10.67 13.05 25.89
CA TYR A 20 11.35 11.78 25.70
C TYR A 20 10.37 10.71 25.21
N ASP A 21 9.20 10.61 25.82
CA ASP A 21 8.17 9.63 25.47
C ASP A 21 7.63 9.87 24.05
N PHE A 22 7.44 11.13 23.67
CA PHE A 22 7.08 11.47 22.28
C PHE A 22 8.15 11.08 21.26
N LYS A 23 9.44 11.30 21.58
CA LYS A 23 10.55 10.88 20.71
C LYS A 23 10.67 9.36 20.62
N LEU A 24 10.37 8.65 21.70
CA LEU A 24 10.33 7.19 21.72
C LEU A 24 9.24 6.68 20.78
N LEU A 25 8.04 7.24 20.86
CA LEU A 25 6.91 6.88 20.00
C LEU A 25 7.20 7.12 18.51
N LEU A 26 7.81 8.26 18.16
CA LEU A 26 8.24 8.51 16.78
C LEU A 26 9.23 7.47 16.27
N LYS A 27 10.24 7.10 17.08
CA LYS A 27 11.21 6.08 16.70
C LYS A 27 10.59 4.70 16.53
N ILE A 28 9.60 4.35 17.35
CA ILE A 28 8.85 3.10 17.20
C ILE A 28 8.12 3.11 15.85
N ILE A 29 7.42 4.20 15.52
CA ILE A 29 6.73 4.36 14.23
C ILE A 29 7.71 4.26 13.05
N ASP A 30 8.82 4.98 13.09
CA ASP A 30 9.84 4.95 12.03
C ASP A 30 10.39 3.54 11.82
N THR A 31 10.55 2.79 12.92
CA THR A 31 11.06 1.41 12.87
C THR A 31 10.03 0.45 12.29
N LEU A 32 8.76 0.60 12.66
CA LEU A 32 7.66 -0.16 12.06
C LEU A 32 7.50 0.18 10.57
N GLY A 33 7.76 1.42 10.16
CA GLY A 33 7.77 1.84 8.76
C GLY A 33 8.74 1.04 7.88
N GLN A 34 9.82 0.48 8.45
CA GLN A 34 10.78 -0.34 7.69
C GLN A 34 10.20 -1.66 7.17
N PHE A 35 9.02 -2.08 7.66
CA PHE A 35 8.29 -3.22 7.11
C PHE A 35 7.67 -2.94 5.75
N GLU A 36 7.55 -1.66 5.36
CA GLU A 36 7.11 -1.29 4.03
C GLU A 36 8.03 -2.00 3.01
N ASN A 37 7.42 -2.87 2.18
CA ASN A 37 8.10 -3.72 1.20
C ASN A 37 9.03 -4.82 1.75
N ASN A 38 8.98 -5.12 3.06
CA ASN A 38 9.84 -6.11 3.73
C ASN A 38 9.06 -7.13 4.59
N TYR A 39 7.86 -7.52 4.18
CA TYR A 39 6.91 -8.32 4.98
C TYR A 39 7.42 -9.69 5.47
N ASN A 40 8.39 -10.28 4.76
CA ASN A 40 8.94 -11.59 5.13
C ASN A 40 10.03 -11.49 6.20
N LYS A 41 10.48 -10.28 6.57
CA LYS A 41 11.52 -10.10 7.57
C LYS A 41 10.91 -10.22 8.98
N LYS A 42 11.52 -11.09 9.79
CA LYS A 42 11.23 -11.15 11.22
C LYS A 42 11.91 -9.96 11.90
N PHE A 43 11.11 -9.14 12.58
CA PHE A 43 11.63 -8.04 13.37
C PHE A 43 11.92 -8.50 14.80
N ASN A 44 13.15 -8.31 15.24
CA ASN A 44 13.53 -8.66 16.60
C ASN A 44 13.23 -7.48 17.53
N PHE A 45 12.08 -7.54 18.19
CA PHE A 45 11.63 -6.48 19.08
C PHE A 45 12.57 -6.27 20.27
N SER A 46 13.22 -7.32 20.79
CA SER A 46 14.21 -7.20 21.87
C SER A 46 15.42 -6.35 21.46
N LYS A 47 15.89 -6.46 20.21
CA LYS A 47 16.96 -5.59 19.68
C LYS A 47 16.50 -4.14 19.56
N MET A 48 15.25 -3.92 19.16
CA MET A 48 14.66 -2.57 19.12
C MET A 48 14.58 -1.97 20.52
N ALA A 49 14.07 -2.72 21.48
CA ALA A 49 13.97 -2.30 22.88
C ALA A 49 15.34 -1.90 23.44
N GLN A 50 16.39 -2.66 23.14
CA GLN A 50 17.77 -2.32 23.50
C GLN A 50 18.24 -1.00 22.85
N CYS A 51 18.04 -0.82 21.54
CA CYS A 51 18.39 0.41 20.82
C CYS A 51 17.63 1.65 21.33
N LEU A 52 16.38 1.45 21.73
CA LEU A 52 15.50 2.50 22.23
C LEU A 52 15.61 2.70 23.74
N ARG A 53 16.38 1.86 24.44
CA ARG A 53 16.53 1.82 25.89
C ARG A 53 15.20 1.63 26.64
N ILE A 54 14.30 0.85 26.02
CA ILE A 54 13.05 0.41 26.64
C ILE A 54 13.39 -0.64 27.70
N PRO A 55 12.90 -0.52 28.95
CA PRO A 55 13.06 -1.54 29.97
C PRO A 55 12.44 -2.87 29.53
N ASN A 56 13.12 -3.99 29.81
CA ASN A 56 12.61 -5.31 29.42
C ASN A 56 11.21 -5.62 30.01
N SER A 57 10.88 -5.04 31.16
CA SER A 57 9.56 -5.18 31.80
C SER A 57 8.43 -4.50 31.03
N GLU A 58 8.73 -3.51 30.20
CA GLU A 58 7.75 -2.71 29.45
C GLU A 58 7.61 -3.20 28.00
N ILE A 59 8.44 -4.18 27.58
CA ILE A 59 8.46 -4.67 26.19
C ILE A 59 7.09 -5.23 25.80
N ASP A 60 6.54 -6.13 26.61
CA ASP A 60 5.26 -6.78 26.30
C ASP A 60 4.11 -5.77 26.29
N GLU A 61 4.12 -4.80 27.21
CA GLU A 61 3.12 -3.72 27.26
C GLU A 61 3.15 -2.85 25.99
N ILE A 62 4.33 -2.55 25.46
CA ILE A 62 4.47 -1.78 24.22
C ILE A 62 4.03 -2.62 23.02
N ILE A 63 4.32 -3.92 22.99
CA ILE A 63 3.83 -4.82 21.93
C ILE A 63 2.31 -4.86 21.95
N ASP A 64 1.70 -5.06 23.13
CA ASP A 64 0.25 -5.07 23.28
C ASP A 64 -0.38 -3.74 22.86
N LEU A 65 0.26 -2.61 23.20
CA LEU A 65 -0.18 -1.30 22.76
C LEU A 65 -0.18 -1.19 21.22
N LEU A 66 0.87 -1.67 20.55
CA LEU A 66 0.97 -1.66 19.09
C LEU A 66 -0.12 -2.53 18.44
N LEU A 67 -0.36 -3.73 18.99
CA LEU A 67 -1.41 -4.64 18.50
C LEU A 67 -2.81 -4.06 18.75
N ASN A 68 -3.02 -3.38 19.88
CA ASN A 68 -4.27 -2.69 20.17
C ASN A 68 -4.51 -1.53 19.19
N PHE A 69 -3.47 -0.75 18.87
CA PHE A 69 -3.56 0.27 17.82
C PHE A 69 -3.91 -0.35 16.48
N GLN A 70 -3.24 -1.42 16.07
CA GLN A 70 -3.56 -2.12 14.83
C GLN A 70 -5.03 -2.57 14.81
N ASN A 71 -5.48 -3.26 15.86
CA ASN A 71 -6.86 -3.70 15.97
C ASN A 71 -7.86 -2.53 15.92
N LEU A 72 -7.55 -1.41 16.58
CA LEU A 72 -8.40 -0.21 16.57
C LEU A 72 -8.58 0.34 15.14
N PHE A 73 -7.52 0.37 14.34
CA PHE A 73 -7.59 0.83 12.95
C PHE A 73 -8.20 -0.19 11.99
N GLU A 74 -8.02 -1.48 12.24
CA GLU A 74 -8.59 -2.56 11.42
C GLU A 74 -10.07 -2.83 11.71
N SER A 75 -10.53 -2.60 12.95
CA SER A 75 -11.91 -2.85 13.36
C SER A 75 -12.75 -1.58 13.48
N VAL A 76 -12.37 -0.66 14.37
CA VAL A 76 -13.17 0.53 14.71
C VAL A 76 -13.08 1.59 13.61
N PHE A 77 -11.88 1.82 13.07
CA PHE A 77 -11.66 2.80 12.00
C PHE A 77 -11.46 2.17 10.62
N ASN A 78 -12.06 1.00 10.39
CA ASN A 78 -11.92 0.25 9.14
C ASN A 78 -12.30 1.08 7.90
N ASN A 79 -13.37 1.87 8.00
CA ASN A 79 -13.95 2.69 6.93
C ASN A 79 -13.86 4.20 7.24
N HIS A 80 -13.13 4.54 8.29
CA HIS A 80 -13.12 5.87 8.88
C HIS A 80 -11.70 6.40 8.99
N ARG A 81 -11.50 7.69 8.71
CA ARG A 81 -10.21 8.35 8.87
C ARG A 81 -10.29 9.37 9.99
N ILE A 82 -9.38 9.24 10.95
CA ILE A 82 -9.19 10.27 11.97
C ILE A 82 -8.48 11.47 11.34
N LYS A 83 -9.07 12.65 11.48
CA LYS A 83 -8.48 13.94 11.10
C LYS A 83 -8.36 14.83 12.32
N LYS A 84 -7.38 15.73 12.28
CA LYS A 84 -7.25 16.81 13.25
C LYS A 84 -8.06 18.00 12.76
N SER A 85 -8.99 18.48 13.57
CA SER A 85 -9.72 19.72 13.30
C SER A 85 -9.51 20.73 14.42
N ARG A 86 -9.82 22.00 14.14
CA ARG A 86 -9.66 23.09 15.11
C ARG A 86 -10.92 23.96 15.12
N LEU A 87 -11.53 24.09 16.29
CA LEU A 87 -12.70 24.93 16.51
C LEU A 87 -12.46 25.77 17.77
N ASN A 88 -12.66 27.09 17.68
CA ASN A 88 -12.46 28.02 18.81
C ASN A 88 -11.11 27.87 19.53
N ASN A 89 -10.02 27.75 18.76
CA ASN A 89 -8.66 27.53 19.23
C ASN A 89 -8.39 26.20 19.97
N GLN A 90 -9.39 25.32 20.08
CA GLN A 90 -9.26 23.98 20.65
C GLN A 90 -9.05 22.94 19.54
N ILE A 91 -8.22 21.93 19.80
CA ILE A 91 -7.91 20.84 18.87
C ILE A 91 -8.85 19.68 19.15
N TYR A 92 -9.49 19.17 18.10
CA TYR A 92 -10.34 17.99 18.15
C TYR A 92 -9.79 16.92 17.21
N LEU A 93 -10.07 15.67 17.55
CA LEU A 93 -10.01 14.57 16.61
C LEU A 93 -11.43 14.40 16.05
N THR A 94 -11.58 14.58 14.75
CA THR A 94 -12.81 14.28 14.03
C THR A 94 -12.62 13.04 13.20
N VAL A 95 -13.73 12.38 12.91
CA VAL A 95 -13.75 11.21 12.06
C VAL A 95 -14.52 11.58 10.82
N ASP A 96 -13.90 11.36 9.67
CA ASP A 96 -14.58 11.43 8.40
C ASP A 96 -14.66 10.01 7.85
N GLU A 97 -15.67 9.73 7.03
CA GLU A 97 -15.62 8.55 6.17
C GLU A 97 -14.36 8.63 5.31
N LYS A 98 -13.70 7.49 5.10
CA LYS A 98 -12.66 7.42 4.08
C LYS A 98 -13.39 7.73 2.76
N ASP A 99 -13.04 8.84 2.11
CA ASP A 99 -13.40 9.07 0.70
C ASP A 99 -13.13 7.74 -0.03
N GLU A 100 -14.08 7.25 -0.82
CA GLU A 100 -14.03 5.94 -1.48
C GLU A 100 -12.85 5.84 -2.47
N GLU A 101 -11.62 5.73 -1.96
CA GLU A 101 -10.43 5.41 -2.72
C GLU A 101 -9.60 4.28 -2.09
N ILE A 102 -9.96 3.77 -0.91
CA ILE A 102 -9.39 2.53 -0.40
C ILE A 102 -10.48 1.71 0.25
N VAL A 103 -11.17 0.94 -0.58
CA VAL A 103 -12.24 0.06 -0.14
C VAL A 103 -11.64 -1.12 0.63
N ALA A 104 -12.24 -1.39 1.79
CA ALA A 104 -12.06 -2.61 2.55
C ALA A 104 -12.15 -3.84 1.64
N ILE A 105 -11.18 -4.75 1.80
CA ILE A 105 -10.94 -5.93 0.95
C ILE A 105 -12.09 -6.97 1.03
N ASN A 106 -13.16 -6.72 1.79
CA ASN A 106 -14.13 -7.76 2.15
C ASN A 106 -15.57 -7.56 1.65
N ASP A 107 -15.93 -6.52 0.89
CA ASP A 107 -17.33 -6.41 0.40
C ASP A 107 -17.51 -5.57 -0.89
N ILE A 108 -16.55 -5.63 -1.82
CA ILE A 108 -16.75 -5.07 -3.16
C ILE A 108 -17.30 -6.19 -4.02
N GLU A 109 -18.49 -6.00 -4.60
CA GLU A 109 -18.86 -6.77 -5.77
C GLU A 109 -17.65 -6.79 -6.74
N PRO A 110 -17.23 -7.97 -7.23
CA PRO A 110 -16.05 -8.05 -8.08
C PRO A 110 -16.18 -7.06 -9.23
N LYS A 111 -15.19 -6.17 -9.39
CA LYS A 111 -15.13 -5.29 -10.57
C LYS A 111 -14.93 -6.21 -11.78
N LYS A 112 -16.04 -6.53 -12.44
CA LYS A 112 -16.06 -7.36 -13.63
C LYS A 112 -15.59 -6.52 -14.80
N ILE A 113 -14.49 -6.96 -15.41
CA ILE A 113 -13.86 -6.31 -16.55
C ILE A 113 -13.93 -7.28 -17.70
N SER A 114 -14.62 -6.90 -18.78
CA SER A 114 -14.52 -7.64 -20.03
C SER A 114 -13.19 -7.35 -20.72
N ILE A 115 -12.54 -8.39 -21.22
CA ILE A 115 -11.35 -8.30 -22.06
C ILE A 115 -11.46 -9.33 -23.18
N SER A 116 -11.21 -8.93 -24.43
CA SER A 116 -11.25 -9.88 -25.54
C SER A 116 -10.06 -10.85 -25.47
N SER A 117 -10.23 -12.01 -26.11
CA SER A 117 -9.15 -12.99 -26.23
C SER A 117 -7.90 -12.40 -26.91
N GLU A 118 -8.10 -11.50 -27.87
CA GLU A 118 -7.04 -10.80 -28.61
C GLU A 118 -6.29 -9.81 -27.72
N HIS A 119 -7.01 -8.97 -26.97
CA HIS A 119 -6.42 -8.04 -26.01
C HIS A 119 -5.62 -8.79 -24.93
N LEU A 120 -6.10 -9.95 -24.49
CA LEU A 120 -5.41 -10.75 -23.49
C LEU A 120 -4.10 -11.36 -24.02
N LYS A 121 -4.07 -11.80 -25.29
CA LYS A 121 -2.84 -12.27 -25.96
C LYS A 121 -1.84 -11.12 -26.12
N LEU A 122 -2.30 -9.98 -26.64
CA LEU A 122 -1.48 -8.78 -26.79
C LEU A 122 -0.90 -8.32 -25.45
N PHE A 123 -1.72 -8.33 -24.40
CA PHE A 123 -1.29 -7.97 -23.06
C PHE A 123 -0.18 -8.89 -22.53
N ASN A 124 -0.32 -10.21 -22.76
CA ASN A 124 0.73 -11.17 -22.41
C ASN A 124 2.05 -10.87 -23.10
N ASP A 125 2.03 -10.53 -24.39
CA ASP A 125 3.24 -10.20 -25.15
C ASP A 125 3.89 -8.92 -24.62
N ILE A 126 3.09 -7.90 -24.31
CA ILE A 126 3.55 -6.65 -23.69
C ILE A 126 4.22 -6.94 -22.33
N ILE A 127 3.59 -7.73 -21.46
CA ILE A 127 4.18 -8.08 -20.16
C ILE A 127 5.46 -8.88 -20.33
N TYR A 128 5.50 -9.81 -21.28
CA TYR A 128 6.70 -10.58 -21.58
C TYR A 128 7.85 -9.68 -22.01
N VAL A 129 7.61 -8.77 -22.95
CA VAL A 129 8.61 -7.79 -23.41
C VAL A 129 9.05 -6.90 -22.25
N PHE A 130 8.11 -6.41 -21.43
CA PHE A 130 8.42 -5.59 -20.26
C PHE A 130 9.38 -6.30 -19.30
N LYS A 131 9.09 -7.55 -18.93
CA LYS A 131 9.85 -8.30 -17.94
C LYS A 131 11.18 -8.84 -18.47
N PHE A 132 11.15 -9.47 -19.64
CA PHE A 132 12.27 -10.28 -20.12
C PHE A 132 13.15 -9.55 -21.14
N VAL A 133 12.57 -8.65 -21.94
CA VAL A 133 13.31 -7.92 -22.98
C VAL A 133 13.76 -6.56 -22.46
N ASN A 134 12.82 -5.71 -22.02
CA ASN A 134 13.10 -4.35 -21.54
C ASN A 134 13.58 -4.31 -20.08
N ARG A 135 13.49 -5.42 -19.34
CA ARG A 135 13.94 -5.55 -17.94
C ARG A 135 13.36 -4.45 -17.03
N GLY A 136 12.08 -4.13 -17.20
CA GLY A 136 11.35 -3.15 -16.39
C GLY A 136 11.48 -1.70 -16.84
N LYS A 137 12.17 -1.39 -17.94
CA LYS A 137 12.43 -0.01 -18.39
C LYS A 137 11.21 0.73 -19.00
N GLY A 138 10.04 0.09 -19.06
CA GLY A 138 8.83 0.67 -19.66
C GLY A 138 8.88 0.76 -21.18
N PHE A 139 7.91 1.45 -21.76
CA PHE A 139 7.72 1.61 -23.22
C PHE A 139 7.58 3.08 -23.59
N ASP A 140 8.39 3.54 -24.54
CA ASP A 140 8.21 4.85 -25.14
C ASP A 140 7.22 4.76 -26.31
N ILE A 141 5.99 5.22 -26.09
CA ILE A 141 4.89 5.15 -27.06
C ILE A 141 4.68 6.46 -27.82
N SER A 142 5.60 7.43 -27.66
CA SER A 142 5.46 8.77 -28.25
C SER A 142 5.55 8.78 -29.78
N ASP A 143 6.31 7.85 -30.37
CA ASP A 143 6.65 7.86 -31.80
C ASP A 143 6.15 6.65 -32.62
N GLY A 144 5.30 5.76 -32.07
CA GLY A 144 4.63 4.69 -32.85
C GLY A 144 5.56 3.85 -33.76
N LYS A 145 6.77 3.53 -33.30
CA LYS A 145 7.82 2.98 -34.19
C LYS A 145 7.61 1.53 -34.61
N THR A 146 6.67 0.83 -33.98
CA THR A 146 6.42 -0.60 -34.19
C THR A 146 4.94 -0.91 -33.95
N GLU A 147 4.42 -1.90 -34.66
CA GLU A 147 3.05 -2.44 -34.47
C GLU A 147 2.74 -2.77 -33.00
N LEU A 148 3.71 -3.32 -32.25
CA LEU A 148 3.56 -3.59 -30.82
C LEU A 148 3.27 -2.33 -29.98
N LEU A 149 3.89 -1.19 -30.33
CA LEU A 149 3.73 0.08 -29.60
C LEU A 149 2.38 0.74 -29.95
N ASP A 150 1.93 0.60 -31.19
CA ASP A 150 0.60 1.06 -31.61
C ASP A 150 -0.49 0.24 -30.92
N ASN A 151 -0.34 -1.09 -30.90
CA ASN A 151 -1.22 -2.01 -30.21
C ASN A 151 -1.22 -1.74 -28.68
N LEU A 152 -0.05 -1.47 -28.07
CA LEU A 152 0.04 -1.05 -26.67
C LEU A 152 -0.71 0.26 -26.41
N LYS A 153 -0.62 1.23 -27.33
CA LYS A 153 -1.32 2.52 -27.19
C LYS A 153 -2.83 2.33 -27.25
N GLU A 154 -3.32 1.50 -28.17
CA GLU A 154 -4.73 1.12 -28.24
C GLU A 154 -5.18 0.40 -26.96
N LEU A 155 -4.43 -0.61 -26.54
CA LEU A 155 -4.74 -1.39 -25.34
C LEU A 155 -4.74 -0.51 -24.07
N LYS A 156 -3.85 0.48 -23.98
CA LYS A 156 -3.83 1.47 -22.90
C LYS A 156 -5.07 2.36 -22.92
N ASN A 157 -5.57 2.74 -24.09
CA ASN A 157 -6.78 3.55 -24.18
C ASN A 157 -8.02 2.75 -23.77
N THR A 158 -8.10 1.47 -24.16
CA THR A 158 -9.23 0.59 -23.84
C THR A 158 -9.21 0.11 -22.38
N HIS A 159 -8.01 -0.18 -21.85
CA HIS A 159 -7.80 -0.72 -20.51
C HIS A 159 -6.81 0.15 -19.70
N PRO A 160 -7.13 1.42 -19.42
CA PRO A 160 -6.19 2.37 -18.81
C PRO A 160 -5.71 1.96 -17.42
N TYR A 161 -6.49 1.21 -16.65
CA TYR A 161 -6.11 0.71 -15.32
C TYR A 161 -4.99 -0.35 -15.35
N LEU A 162 -4.64 -0.90 -16.52
CA LEU A 162 -3.52 -1.83 -16.66
C LEU A 162 -2.18 -1.11 -16.87
N PHE A 163 -2.19 0.21 -17.13
CA PHE A 163 -1.01 0.98 -17.52
C PHE A 163 -0.94 2.35 -16.85
N GLU A 164 0.28 2.83 -16.60
CA GLU A 164 0.55 4.16 -16.03
C GLU A 164 1.69 4.87 -16.77
N GLY A 165 1.81 6.18 -16.54
CA GLY A 165 2.89 7.02 -17.08
C GLY A 165 2.48 7.95 -18.22
N ASN A 166 3.02 9.16 -18.18
CA ASN A 166 2.72 10.29 -19.10
C ASN A 166 3.89 10.59 -20.07
N GLY A 167 4.60 9.55 -20.50
CA GLY A 167 5.68 9.64 -21.49
C GLY A 167 6.22 8.25 -21.77
N ILE A 168 6.88 7.67 -20.77
CA ILE A 168 7.19 6.24 -20.74
C ILE A 168 6.03 5.53 -20.05
N THR A 169 5.44 4.55 -20.73
CA THR A 169 4.33 3.74 -20.24
C THR A 169 4.84 2.50 -19.51
N TYR A 170 4.26 2.21 -18.35
CA TYR A 170 4.55 1.04 -17.52
C TYR A 170 3.26 0.27 -17.26
N PRO A 171 3.29 -1.07 -17.15
CA PRO A 171 2.18 -1.79 -16.57
C PRO A 171 2.00 -1.41 -15.09
N THR A 172 0.76 -1.21 -14.65
CA THR A 172 0.45 -1.01 -13.22
C THR A 172 0.73 -2.28 -12.42
N LYS A 173 0.69 -2.20 -11.09
CA LYS A 173 0.76 -3.40 -10.23
C LYS A 173 -0.29 -4.46 -10.59
N LEU A 174 -1.54 -4.02 -10.81
CA LEU A 174 -2.62 -4.89 -11.30
C LEU A 174 -2.27 -5.53 -12.64
N GLY A 175 -1.72 -4.74 -13.57
CA GLY A 175 -1.28 -5.25 -14.87
C GLY A 175 -0.15 -6.29 -14.78
N ILE A 176 0.83 -6.07 -13.90
CA ILE A 176 1.91 -7.03 -13.66
C ILE A 176 1.36 -8.35 -13.10
N GLU A 177 0.48 -8.29 -12.10
CA GLU A 177 -0.16 -9.47 -11.50
C GLU A 177 -1.02 -10.23 -12.52
N LEU A 178 -1.75 -9.50 -13.37
CA LEU A 178 -2.55 -10.11 -14.45
C LEU A 178 -1.66 -10.82 -15.46
N GLY A 179 -0.57 -10.19 -15.87
CA GLY A 179 0.38 -10.79 -16.79
C GLY A 179 1.04 -12.05 -16.23
N ASP A 180 1.38 -12.05 -14.94
CA ASP A 180 1.92 -13.24 -14.27
C ASP A 180 0.92 -14.41 -14.23
N LEU A 181 -0.34 -14.12 -13.97
CA LEU A 181 -1.40 -15.11 -14.05
C LEU A 181 -1.54 -15.66 -15.47
N ILE A 182 -1.62 -14.81 -16.49
CA ILE A 182 -1.75 -15.26 -17.88
C ILE A 182 -0.57 -16.14 -18.28
N ILE A 183 0.67 -15.74 -17.96
CA ILE A 183 1.87 -16.54 -18.22
C ILE A 183 1.79 -17.91 -17.53
N SER A 184 1.34 -17.95 -16.27
CA SER A 184 1.15 -19.19 -15.51
C SER A 184 0.10 -20.11 -16.14
N TYR A 185 -1.04 -19.54 -16.54
CA TYR A 185 -2.12 -20.27 -17.20
C TYR A 185 -1.69 -20.84 -18.56
N ASN A 186 -1.00 -20.04 -19.37
CA ASN A 186 -0.45 -20.47 -20.66
C ASN A 186 0.52 -21.65 -20.50
N LYS A 187 1.39 -21.63 -19.47
CA LYS A 187 2.27 -22.77 -19.16
C LYS A 187 1.50 -24.05 -18.80
N SER A 188 0.30 -23.91 -18.25
CA SER A 188 -0.56 -25.03 -17.85
C SER A 188 -1.52 -25.51 -18.94
N ASN A 189 -1.49 -24.92 -20.15
CA ASN A 189 -2.38 -25.23 -21.27
C ASN A 189 -3.89 -25.17 -20.90
N ARG A 190 -4.25 -24.29 -19.96
CA ARG A 190 -5.64 -24.12 -19.52
C ARG A 190 -6.31 -23.01 -20.31
N HIS A 191 -7.54 -23.24 -20.75
CA HIS A 191 -8.37 -22.20 -21.35
C HIS A 191 -8.73 -21.15 -20.30
N ILE A 192 -8.46 -19.89 -20.59
CA ILE A 192 -8.73 -18.78 -19.68
C ILE A 192 -10.15 -18.29 -19.95
N LYS A 193 -11.07 -18.49 -19.00
CA LYS A 193 -12.43 -17.94 -19.05
C LYS A 193 -12.59 -16.74 -18.13
N ASN A 194 -11.96 -16.82 -16.96
CA ASN A 194 -11.93 -15.74 -16.00
C ASN A 194 -10.58 -15.71 -15.27
N LEU A 195 -10.14 -14.51 -14.88
CA LEU A 195 -8.96 -14.31 -14.04
C LEU A 195 -9.33 -13.37 -12.89
N THR A 196 -9.02 -13.77 -11.66
CA THR A 196 -9.34 -13.00 -10.47
C THR A 196 -8.06 -12.50 -9.79
N ILE A 197 -8.02 -11.20 -9.50
CA ILE A 197 -6.90 -10.52 -8.84
C ILE A 197 -7.47 -9.54 -7.82
N GLY A 198 -7.32 -9.87 -6.54
CA GLY A 198 -7.98 -9.11 -5.47
C GLY A 198 -9.49 -9.01 -5.73
N ASN A 199 -9.98 -7.78 -5.89
CA ASN A 199 -11.38 -7.45 -6.17
C ASN A 199 -11.72 -7.32 -7.67
N TYR A 200 -10.78 -7.61 -8.58
CA TYR A 200 -11.01 -7.56 -10.02
C TYR A 200 -11.26 -8.96 -10.56
N THR A 201 -12.27 -9.11 -11.44
CA THR A 201 -12.50 -10.32 -12.21
C THR A 201 -12.51 -9.98 -13.69
N PHE A 202 -11.49 -10.42 -14.41
CA PHE A 202 -11.39 -10.30 -15.86
C PHE A 202 -12.16 -11.44 -16.51
N MET A 203 -13.20 -11.12 -17.27
CA MET A 203 -14.01 -12.06 -18.04
C MET A 203 -13.49 -12.04 -19.47
N VAL A 204 -13.02 -13.19 -19.96
CA VAL A 204 -12.50 -13.30 -21.33
C VAL A 204 -13.66 -13.52 -22.28
N GLU A 205 -13.86 -12.57 -23.19
CA GLU A 205 -14.83 -12.70 -24.26
C GLU A 205 -14.21 -13.57 -25.36
N GLU A 206 -14.89 -14.68 -25.69
CA GLU A 206 -14.55 -15.52 -26.84
C GLU A 206 -15.16 -14.85 -28.08
N ASP A 207 -14.31 -14.48 -29.03
CA ASP A 207 -14.75 -14.01 -30.35
C ASP A 207 -15.48 -15.18 -31.04
N GLY A 208 -16.77 -14.97 -31.36
CA GLY A 208 -17.62 -15.96 -32.02
C GLY A 208 -17.29 -16.17 -33.50
#